data_AF-A0A936JIL0-F1
#
_entry.id   AF-A0A936JIL0-F1
#
_cell.length_a   1.000
_cell.length_b   1.000
_cell.length_c   1.000
_cell.angle_alpha   90.00
_cell.angle_beta   90.00
_cell.angle_gamma   90.00
#
_symmetry.space_group_name_H-M   'P 1'
#
loop_
_entity.id
_entity.type
_entity.pdbx_description
1 polymer ?
#
loop_
_entity_poly.entity_id
_entity_poly.type
_entity_poly.pdbx_seq_one_letter_code
_entity_poly.pdbx_strand_id
1 'polypeptide(L)'
;MCSTRIKNQKESEVLQSLEGNYRQEHIFALKQAIAGYEFYMQQVEECDREIEKLLQELNSQLESPTPDSSGGTSSGSLSSSRPLKRIRRRDPGYNLEAQLEKLTGGVNLSVLPGMTSYNSLQLLAEIGTDMSRWLTEKHFTSWLGLSPGSHSSGKEKG
;
A
#
# COMPACT_ATOMS: atom_id res chain seq x y z
N MET A 1 11.49 -20.48 -9.53
CA MET A 1 12.26 -21.41 -8.68
C MET A 1 11.30 -22.44 -8.08
N CYS A 2 11.04 -23.55 -8.79
CA CYS A 2 10.27 -24.67 -8.22
C CYS A 2 11.02 -25.23 -7.01
N SER A 3 10.35 -25.29 -5.85
CA SER A 3 10.98 -25.73 -4.61
C SER A 3 11.53 -27.17 -4.75
N THR A 4 12.73 -27.43 -4.24
CA THR A 4 13.41 -28.75 -4.22
C THR A 4 12.54 -29.86 -3.63
N ARG A 5 11.61 -29.52 -2.73
CA ARG A 5 10.59 -30.43 -2.20
C ARG A 5 9.63 -30.97 -3.26
N ILE A 6 9.23 -30.15 -4.23
CA ILE A 6 8.29 -30.57 -5.29
C ILE A 6 8.97 -31.57 -6.23
N LYS A 7 10.23 -31.32 -6.60
CA LYS A 7 11.01 -32.25 -7.41
C LYS A 7 11.22 -33.61 -6.72
N ASN A 8 11.57 -33.61 -5.44
CA ASN A 8 11.94 -34.88 -4.79
C ASN A 8 10.73 -35.73 -4.35
N GLN A 9 9.56 -35.14 -4.13
CA GLN A 9 8.39 -35.87 -3.59
C GLN A 9 7.21 -35.98 -4.56
N LYS A 10 7.08 -35.08 -5.51
CA LYS A 10 5.88 -34.95 -6.35
C LYS A 10 6.19 -34.80 -7.83
N GLU A 11 7.41 -35.11 -8.25
CA GLU A 11 7.80 -34.99 -9.67
C GLU A 11 6.89 -35.81 -10.59
N SER A 12 6.58 -37.05 -10.24
CA SER A 12 5.66 -37.89 -11.02
C SER A 12 4.22 -37.36 -11.03
N GLU A 13 3.71 -36.88 -9.88
CA GLU A 13 2.38 -36.26 -9.78
C GLU A 13 2.29 -34.96 -10.59
N VAL A 14 3.36 -34.15 -10.59
CA VAL A 14 3.44 -32.91 -11.37
C VAL A 14 3.50 -33.22 -12.86
N LEU A 15 4.29 -34.21 -13.29
CA LEU A 15 4.32 -34.65 -14.69
C LEU A 15 2.95 -35.15 -15.16
N GLN A 16 2.25 -35.96 -14.34
CA GLN A 16 0.88 -36.37 -14.65
C GLN A 16 -0.10 -35.20 -14.69
N SER A 17 0.06 -34.19 -13.84
CA SER A 17 -0.79 -32.98 -13.87
C SER A 17 -0.56 -32.12 -15.12
N LEU A 18 0.58 -32.29 -15.79
CA LEU A 18 0.91 -31.67 -17.07
C LEU A 18 0.43 -32.50 -18.27
N GLU A 19 -0.14 -33.69 -18.07
CA GLU A 19 -0.84 -34.44 -19.12
C GLU A 19 -2.31 -34.00 -19.15
N GLY A 20 -2.58 -32.92 -19.87
CA GLY A 20 -3.92 -32.33 -20.04
C GLY A 20 -4.42 -32.32 -21.47
N ASN A 21 -5.71 -32.01 -21.66
CA ASN A 21 -6.29 -31.76 -22.98
C ASN A 21 -5.94 -30.34 -23.46
N TYR A 22 -4.79 -30.20 -24.12
CA TYR A 22 -4.33 -28.92 -24.66
C TYR A 22 -4.90 -28.65 -26.04
N ARG A 23 -6.15 -28.18 -26.07
CA ARG A 23 -6.76 -27.71 -27.31
C ARG A 23 -6.10 -26.41 -27.78
N GLN A 24 -5.90 -26.28 -29.09
CA GLN A 24 -5.16 -25.16 -29.67
C GLN A 24 -5.83 -23.80 -29.40
N GLU A 25 -7.16 -23.77 -29.34
CA GLU A 25 -7.94 -22.55 -29.07
C GLU A 25 -7.68 -22.04 -27.64
N HIS A 26 -7.58 -22.95 -26.67
CA HIS A 26 -7.29 -22.59 -25.28
C HIS A 26 -5.84 -22.14 -25.11
N ILE A 27 -4.88 -22.80 -25.78
CA ILE A 27 -3.49 -22.37 -25.77
C ILE A 27 -3.34 -20.98 -26.38
N PHE A 28 -4.04 -20.71 -27.49
CA PHE A 28 -4.04 -19.39 -28.13
C PHE A 28 -4.62 -18.31 -27.20
N ALA A 29 -5.78 -18.57 -26.59
CA ALA A 29 -6.39 -17.65 -25.64
C ALA A 29 -5.49 -17.40 -24.42
N LEU A 30 -4.85 -18.44 -23.88
CA LEU A 30 -3.92 -18.34 -22.77
C LEU A 30 -2.68 -17.52 -23.14
N LYS A 31 -2.13 -17.72 -24.35
CA LYS A 31 -1.01 -16.92 -24.87
C LYS A 31 -1.38 -15.44 -24.94
N GLN A 32 -2.56 -15.10 -25.45
CA GLN A 32 -3.03 -13.71 -25.49
C GLN A 32 -3.23 -13.14 -24.07
N ALA A 33 -3.79 -13.92 -23.15
CA ALA A 33 -3.98 -13.50 -21.76
C ALA A 33 -2.65 -13.22 -21.04
N ILE A 34 -1.64 -14.09 -21.22
CA ILE A 34 -0.31 -13.90 -20.65
C ILE A 34 0.35 -12.65 -21.26
N ALA A 35 0.29 -12.48 -22.58
CA ALA A 35 0.84 -11.29 -23.22
C ALA A 35 0.20 -9.99 -22.69
N GLY A 36 -1.13 -9.99 -22.48
CA GLY A 36 -1.83 -8.88 -21.87
C GLY A 36 -1.41 -8.63 -20.41
N TYR A 37 -1.27 -9.70 -19.62
CA TYR A 37 -0.77 -9.61 -18.26
C TYR A 37 0.64 -9.02 -18.20
N GLU A 38 1.56 -9.50 -19.03
CA GLU A 38 2.94 -9.00 -19.11
C GLU A 38 2.96 -7.52 -19.48
N PHE A 39 2.15 -7.11 -20.46
CA PHE A 39 1.99 -5.71 -20.83
C PHE A 39 1.53 -4.85 -19.63
N TYR A 40 0.48 -5.25 -18.91
CA TYR A 40 0.03 -4.51 -17.73
C TYR A 40 1.07 -4.48 -16.62
N MET A 41 1.83 -5.54 -16.42
CA MET A 41 2.91 -5.56 -15.43
C MET A 41 4.03 -4.59 -15.79
N GLN A 42 4.38 -4.44 -17.07
CA GLN A 42 5.34 -3.43 -17.53
C GLN A 42 4.82 -2.01 -17.28
N GLN A 43 3.55 -1.75 -17.58
CA GLN A 43 2.93 -0.44 -17.33
C GLN A 43 2.90 -0.11 -15.82
N VAL A 44 2.59 -1.08 -14.97
CA VAL A 44 2.65 -0.89 -13.51
C VAL A 44 4.07 -0.56 -13.03
N GLU A 45 5.10 -1.21 -13.58
CA GLU A 45 6.50 -0.89 -13.25
C GLU A 45 6.91 0.51 -13.71
N GLU A 46 6.42 0.96 -14.87
CA GLU A 46 6.62 2.34 -15.33
C GLU A 46 6.01 3.34 -14.35
N CYS A 47 4.77 3.10 -13.90
CA CYS A 47 4.12 3.92 -12.88
C CYS A 47 4.90 3.90 -11.56
N ASP A 48 5.33 2.73 -11.08
CA ASP A 48 6.09 2.60 -9.83
C ASP A 48 7.38 3.42 -9.87
N ARG A 49 8.07 3.48 -11.01
CA ARG A 49 9.27 4.31 -11.21
C ARG A 49 8.97 5.81 -11.20
N GLU A 50 7.89 6.24 -11.84
CA GLU A 50 7.50 7.66 -11.82
C GLU A 50 7.06 8.10 -10.42
N ILE A 51 6.34 7.24 -9.69
CA ILE A 51 5.99 7.47 -8.28
C ILE A 51 7.27 7.63 -7.45
N GLU A 52 8.26 6.75 -7.61
CA GLU A 52 9.52 6.85 -6.87
C GLU A 52 10.22 8.20 -7.10
N LYS A 53 10.29 8.68 -8.34
CA LYS A 53 10.87 9.99 -8.68
C LYS A 53 10.12 11.14 -7.99
N LEU A 54 8.78 11.12 -8.06
CA LEU A 54 7.94 12.14 -7.42
C LEU A 54 8.13 12.14 -5.89
N LEU A 55 8.21 10.97 -5.27
CA LEU A 55 8.46 10.85 -3.84
C LEU A 55 9.85 11.38 -3.46
N GLN A 56 10.88 11.16 -4.30
CA GLN A 56 12.21 11.73 -4.10
C GLN A 56 12.21 13.26 -4.23
N GLU A 57 11.51 13.80 -5.22
CA GLU A 57 11.37 15.25 -5.42
C GLU A 57 10.63 15.91 -4.26
N LEU A 58 9.50 15.34 -3.82
CA LEU A 58 8.76 15.86 -2.67
C LEU A 58 9.59 15.83 -1.39
N ASN A 59 10.36 14.77 -1.17
CA ASN A 59 11.26 14.69 -0.02
C ASN A 59 12.39 15.71 -0.08
N SER A 60 12.96 16.01 -1.25
CA SER A 60 14.03 17.02 -1.38
C SER A 60 13.52 18.45 -1.15
N GLN A 61 12.27 18.74 -1.49
CA GLN A 61 11.64 20.03 -1.18
C GLN A 61 11.44 20.25 0.33
N LEU A 62 11.20 19.18 1.08
CA LEU A 62 11.09 19.21 2.55
C LEU A 62 12.45 19.39 3.26
N GLU A 63 13.58 19.14 2.58
CA GLU A 63 14.95 19.31 3.13
C GLU A 63 15.44 20.78 3.15
N SER A 64 14.53 21.77 3.04
CA SER A 64 14.89 23.17 3.32
C SER A 64 15.11 23.37 4.83
N PRO A 65 16.30 23.87 5.25
CA PRO A 65 16.73 23.78 6.64
C PRO A 65 15.99 24.81 7.48
N THR A 66 15.15 24.36 8.40
CA THR A 66 14.87 25.11 9.63
C THR A 66 15.34 24.24 10.80
N PRO A 67 16.41 24.64 11.51
CA PRO A 67 16.92 23.88 12.64
C PRO A 67 16.13 24.27 13.89
N ASP A 68 14.82 24.13 13.90
CA ASP A 68 14.01 24.43 15.07
C ASP A 68 12.82 23.48 15.15
N SER A 69 12.98 22.39 15.88
CA SER A 69 11.97 21.92 16.85
C SER A 69 12.53 20.78 17.68
N SER A 70 13.07 21.21 18.81
CA SER A 70 13.08 20.49 20.06
C SER A 70 11.75 19.76 20.35
N GLY A 71 11.87 18.56 20.92
CA GLY A 71 11.02 18.13 22.02
C GLY A 71 9.66 17.54 21.65
N GLY A 72 9.67 16.26 21.27
CA GLY A 72 8.46 15.45 21.15
C GLY A 72 8.72 13.97 21.42
N THR A 73 9.57 13.66 22.41
CA THR A 73 9.78 12.29 22.88
C THR A 73 8.50 11.77 23.51
N SER A 74 7.74 10.96 22.77
CA SER A 74 7.01 9.84 23.38
C SER A 74 7.10 8.66 22.44
N SER A 75 8.27 8.01 22.51
CA SER A 75 8.40 6.59 22.18
C SER A 75 7.53 5.82 23.16
N GLY A 76 6.21 5.83 22.91
CA GLY A 76 5.29 4.88 23.48
C GLY A 76 5.63 3.54 22.86
N SER A 77 6.50 2.79 23.53
CA SER A 77 6.77 1.38 23.24
C SER A 77 5.46 0.60 23.34
N LEU A 78 4.72 0.54 22.23
CA LEU A 78 3.56 -0.32 22.07
C LEU A 78 4.06 -1.72 21.69
N SER A 79 4.45 -2.42 22.76
CA SER A 79 4.29 -3.86 22.98
C SER A 79 4.06 -4.71 21.72
N SER A 80 5.08 -5.51 21.37
CA SER A 80 4.97 -6.88 20.84
C SER A 80 3.69 -7.18 20.03
N SER A 81 3.54 -6.52 18.88
CA SER A 81 2.50 -6.92 17.93
C SER A 81 2.97 -8.15 17.18
N ARG A 82 2.20 -9.24 17.24
CA ARG A 82 2.43 -10.44 16.43
C ARG A 82 2.66 -10.01 14.98
N PRO A 83 3.63 -10.60 14.24
CA PRO A 83 3.87 -10.22 12.86
C PRO A 83 2.56 -10.42 12.08
N LEU A 84 1.91 -9.31 11.72
CA LEU A 84 0.71 -9.34 10.91
C LEU A 84 1.09 -9.99 9.58
N LYS A 85 0.26 -10.92 9.10
CA LYS A 85 0.50 -11.57 7.80
C LYS A 85 0.52 -10.47 6.74
N ARG A 86 1.73 -10.17 6.23
CA ARG A 86 1.93 -9.20 5.16
C ARG A 86 1.05 -9.64 3.99
N ILE A 87 0.01 -8.86 3.69
CA ILE A 87 -0.79 -9.07 2.48
C ILE A 87 0.22 -8.95 1.34
N ARG A 88 0.36 -10.01 0.55
CA ARG A 88 1.31 -10.06 -0.57
C ARG A 88 0.77 -9.19 -1.70
N ARG A 89 0.91 -7.87 -1.55
CA ARG A 89 0.85 -6.95 -2.69
C ARG A 89 2.21 -6.89 -3.36
N ARG A 90 2.23 -6.49 -4.63
CA ARG A 90 3.44 -6.27 -5.41
C ARG A 90 4.37 -5.35 -4.62
N ASP A 91 5.64 -5.74 -4.50
CA ASP A 91 6.68 -4.97 -3.85
C ASP A 91 7.37 -4.15 -4.95
N PRO A 92 7.32 -2.81 -4.94
CA PRO A 92 7.83 -1.99 -6.03
C PRO A 92 9.37 -1.97 -6.10
N GLY A 93 10.07 -2.66 -5.18
CA GLY A 93 11.51 -2.90 -5.27
C GLY A 93 12.38 -1.78 -4.68
N TYR A 94 11.78 -0.67 -4.24
CA TYR A 94 12.42 0.40 -3.49
C TYR A 94 11.83 0.52 -2.08
N ASN A 95 12.55 1.21 -1.18
CA ASN A 95 12.13 1.37 0.21
C ASN A 95 11.04 2.44 0.35
N LEU A 96 9.81 2.09 -0.06
CA LEU A 96 8.64 2.97 0.01
C LEU A 96 8.35 3.42 1.44
N GLU A 97 8.53 2.54 2.43
CA GLU A 97 8.27 2.86 3.84
C GLU A 97 9.15 4.02 4.33
N ALA A 98 10.46 3.97 4.05
CA ALA A 98 11.38 5.04 4.43
C ALA A 98 11.05 6.37 3.73
N GLN A 99 10.57 6.35 2.47
CA GLN A 99 10.17 7.57 1.77
C GLN A 99 8.90 8.19 2.36
N LEU A 100 7.94 7.37 2.78
CA LEU A 100 6.70 7.85 3.40
C LEU A 100 6.93 8.37 4.83
N GLU A 101 7.81 7.73 5.60
CA GLU A 101 8.20 8.25 6.92
C GLU A 101 8.80 9.65 6.80
N LYS A 102 9.69 9.87 5.84
CA LYS A 102 10.26 11.21 5.58
C LYS A 102 9.18 12.23 5.22
N LEU A 103 8.27 11.88 4.31
CA LEU A 103 7.17 12.77 3.88
C LEU A 103 6.21 13.16 5.01
N THR A 104 6.03 12.30 6.00
CA THR A 104 5.12 12.51 7.13
C THR A 104 5.79 13.12 8.36
N GLY A 105 7.04 13.58 8.23
CA GLY A 105 7.79 14.18 9.34
C GLY A 105 8.31 13.17 10.37
N GLY A 106 8.57 11.93 9.94
CA GLY A 106 9.12 10.85 10.76
C GLY A 106 8.07 9.91 11.38
N VAL A 107 6.82 9.97 10.94
CA VAL A 107 5.73 9.13 11.47
C VAL A 107 5.57 7.86 10.63
N ASN A 108 5.79 6.70 11.24
CA ASN A 108 5.53 5.43 10.57
C ASN A 108 4.04 5.07 10.63
N LEU A 109 3.37 5.03 9.47
CA LEU A 109 1.96 4.64 9.33
C LEU A 109 1.74 3.12 9.30
N SER A 110 2.78 2.32 9.08
CA SER A 110 2.68 0.85 9.04
C SER A 110 2.49 0.22 10.43
N VAL A 111 2.73 0.99 11.50
CA VAL A 111 2.39 0.63 12.89
C VAL A 111 0.89 0.35 13.05
N LEU A 112 0.04 1.00 12.24
CA LEU A 112 -1.40 0.80 12.30
C LEU A 112 -1.79 -0.56 11.71
N PRO A 113 -2.56 -1.39 12.44
CA PRO A 113 -2.93 -2.71 11.97
C PRO A 113 -3.75 -2.62 10.67
N GLY A 114 -3.31 -3.31 9.63
CA GLY A 114 -3.95 -3.31 8.32
C GLY A 114 -3.46 -2.20 7.37
N MET A 115 -2.60 -1.30 7.83
CA MET A 115 -1.90 -0.37 6.96
C MET A 115 -0.69 -1.03 6.31
N THR A 116 -0.60 -0.93 5.00
CA THR A 116 0.57 -1.34 4.21
C THR A 116 1.17 -0.10 3.59
N SER A 117 2.47 -0.11 3.27
CA SER A 117 3.15 1.05 2.65
C SER A 117 2.41 1.56 1.40
N TYR A 118 1.83 0.65 0.60
CA TYR A 118 1.04 1.02 -0.57
C TYR A 118 -0.29 1.71 -0.21
N ASN A 119 -1.02 1.20 0.79
CA ASN A 119 -2.26 1.86 1.24
C ASN A 119 -1.96 3.21 1.90
N SER A 120 -0.84 3.32 2.62
CA SER A 120 -0.35 4.58 3.18
C SER A 120 -0.02 5.59 2.08
N LEU A 121 0.68 5.16 1.02
CA LEU A 121 0.95 5.98 -0.16
C LEU A 121 -0.35 6.47 -0.80
N GLN A 122 -1.31 5.57 -1.05
CA GLN A 122 -2.59 5.94 -1.63
C GLN A 122 -3.34 6.96 -0.75
N LEU A 123 -3.37 6.73 0.56
CA LEU A 123 -4.01 7.64 1.50
C LEU A 123 -3.36 9.03 1.50
N LEU A 124 -2.03 9.09 1.49
CA LEU A 124 -1.28 10.34 1.42
C LEU A 124 -1.43 11.04 0.06
N ALA A 125 -1.58 10.29 -1.03
CA ALA A 125 -1.84 10.87 -2.35
C ALA A 125 -3.21 11.56 -2.42
N GLU A 126 -4.22 11.05 -1.70
CA GLU A 126 -5.57 11.62 -1.67
C GLU A 126 -5.69 12.81 -0.70
N ILE A 127 -5.08 12.70 0.49
CA ILE A 127 -5.24 13.68 1.58
C ILE A 127 -4.16 14.76 1.52
N GLY A 128 -2.98 14.43 1.00
CA GLY A 128 -1.76 15.22 1.12
C GLY A 128 -1.07 15.04 2.47
N THR A 129 0.07 15.71 2.63
CA THR A 129 0.86 15.73 3.87
C THR A 129 0.44 16.86 4.82
N ASP A 130 -0.31 17.84 4.32
CA ASP A 130 -0.75 19.01 5.08
C ASP A 130 -2.11 18.77 5.75
N MET A 131 -2.06 18.46 7.05
CA MET A 131 -3.25 18.26 7.88
C MET A 131 -3.84 19.57 8.42
N SER A 132 -3.18 20.73 8.23
CA SER A 132 -3.66 22.03 8.72
C SER A 132 -4.94 22.50 8.03
N ARG A 133 -5.28 21.88 6.89
CA ARG A 133 -6.52 22.10 6.13
C ARG A 133 -7.79 21.82 6.94
N TRP A 134 -7.68 20.99 7.97
CA TRP A 134 -8.78 20.70 8.89
C TRP A 134 -8.46 21.26 10.27
N LEU A 135 -9.35 22.11 10.81
CA LEU A 135 -9.17 22.74 12.12
C LEU A 135 -9.03 21.73 13.27
N THR A 136 -9.72 20.59 13.17
CA THR A 136 -9.68 19.52 14.18
C THR A 136 -9.88 18.17 13.50
N GLU A 137 -9.46 17.10 14.16
CA GLU A 137 -9.73 15.71 13.76
C GLU A 137 -11.22 15.42 13.46
N LYS A 138 -12.15 16.08 14.16
CA LYS A 138 -13.60 15.98 13.89
C LYS A 138 -13.99 16.47 12.50
N HIS A 139 -13.35 17.52 12.01
CA HIS A 139 -13.61 18.06 10.67
C HIS A 139 -13.06 17.12 9.61
N PHE A 140 -11.88 16.53 9.85
CA PHE A 140 -11.30 15.52 8.97
C PHE A 140 -12.16 14.25 8.89
N THR A 141 -12.59 13.71 10.03
CA THR A 141 -13.47 12.52 10.07
C THR A 141 -14.85 12.77 9.46
N SER A 142 -15.37 14.00 9.58
CA SER A 142 -16.59 14.41 8.88
C SER A 142 -16.40 14.53 7.37
N TRP A 143 -15.25 15.04 6.92
CA TRP A 143 -14.91 15.11 5.50
C TRP A 143 -14.75 13.71 4.88
N LEU A 144 -14.16 12.76 5.62
CA LEU A 144 -14.07 11.36 5.22
C LEU A 144 -15.43 10.61 5.22
N GLY A 145 -16.51 11.23 5.71
CA GLY A 145 -17.82 10.58 5.86
C GLY A 145 -17.83 9.46 6.92
N LEU A 146 -16.84 9.44 7.83
CA LEU A 146 -16.75 8.48 8.93
C LEU A 146 -17.50 8.95 10.18
N SER A 147 -17.86 10.23 10.24
CA SER A 147 -18.69 10.75 11.33
C SER A 147 -20.09 10.12 11.25
N PRO A 148 -20.67 9.70 12.38
CA PRO A 148 -22.05 9.23 12.40
C PRO A 148 -22.96 10.35 11.90
N GLY A 149 -23.80 10.05 10.91
CA GLY A 149 -24.78 11.02 10.40
C GLY A 149 -25.62 11.55 11.55
N SER A 150 -25.78 12.88 11.60
CA SER A 150 -26.69 13.53 12.54
C SER A 150 -28.14 13.26 12.13
N HIS A 151 -28.62 12.05 12.38
CA HIS A 151 -30.04 11.74 12.28
C HIS A 151 -30.74 12.39 13.46
N SER A 152 -31.12 13.66 13.31
CA SER A 152 -32.10 14.31 14.17
C SER A 152 -33.47 13.68 13.88
N SER A 153 -33.70 12.47 14.43
CA SER A 153 -35.04 11.95 14.67
C SER A 153 -35.71 12.90 15.67
N GLY A 154 -36.57 13.78 15.16
CA GLY A 154 -36.89 15.06 15.79
C GLY A 154 -37.64 15.00 17.12
N LYS A 155 -37.82 16.21 17.67
CA LYS A 155 -39.01 16.70 18.39
C LYS A 155 -39.00 18.22 18.26
N GLU A 156 -39.68 18.76 17.25
CA GLU A 156 -40.25 20.10 17.41
C GLU A 156 -41.20 20.01 18.61
N LYS A 157 -40.83 20.69 19.71
CA LYS A 157 -41.75 20.96 20.80
C LYS A 157 -42.72 22.03 20.28
N GLY A 158 -44.01 21.71 20.35
CA GLY A 158 -45.11 22.54 19.86
C GLY A 158 -45.33 23.83 20.63
#